data_AF-A0A699T4B3-F1
#
_entry.id   AF-A0A699T4B3-F1
#
_cell.length_a   1.000
_cell.length_b   1.000
_cell.length_c   1.000
_cell.angle_alpha   90.00
_cell.angle_beta   90.00
_cell.angle_gamma   90.00
#
_symmetry.space_group_name_H-M   'P 1'
#
loop_
_entity.id
_entity.type
_entity.pdbx_description
1 polymer ?
#
loop_
_entity_poly.entity_id
_entity_poly.type
_entity_poly.pdbx_seq_one_letter_code
_entity_poly.pdbx_strand_id
1 'polypeptide(L)'
;MHKYGVTHRLSTAYHPQTGGQVEVSNRGLKRILERTIGQNRASWSDKLEDALWAFRTAYKTPIGCTPYKLVYGKACHLLMELEHKAYWALKQTNFDITVAGDHRKIQLNELNELRDQAYENS
;
A
#
# COMPACT_ATOMS: atom_id res chain seq x y z
N MET A 1 6.91 22.73 -24.30
CA MET A 1 6.82 21.36 -23.78
C MET A 1 8.21 20.69 -23.69
N HIS A 2 9.19 21.29 -23.00
CA HIS A 2 10.56 20.72 -22.88
C HIS A 2 11.15 20.77 -21.46
N LYS A 3 10.37 21.14 -20.43
CA LYS A 3 10.89 21.36 -19.07
C LYS A 3 11.56 20.12 -18.46
N TYR A 4 11.17 18.92 -18.88
CA TYR A 4 11.69 17.65 -18.36
C TYR A 4 12.27 16.74 -19.45
N GLY A 5 12.47 17.24 -20.68
CA GLY A 5 12.97 16.42 -21.80
C GLY A 5 12.04 15.27 -22.23
N VAL A 6 10.77 15.28 -21.81
CA VAL A 6 9.80 14.23 -22.15
C VAL A 6 9.13 14.50 -23.49
N THR A 7 9.22 13.56 -24.42
CA THR A 7 8.50 13.59 -25.69
C THR A 7 7.13 12.93 -25.53
N HIS A 8 6.06 13.71 -25.68
CA HIS A 8 4.70 13.19 -25.61
C HIS A 8 4.35 12.43 -26.90
N ARG A 9 4.01 11.14 -26.77
CA ARG A 9 3.43 10.34 -27.84
C ARG A 9 1.92 10.30 -27.68
N LEU A 10 1.19 10.88 -28.64
CA LEU A 10 -0.27 10.90 -28.66
C LEU A 10 -0.79 9.85 -29.63
N SER A 11 -1.89 9.20 -29.27
CA SER A 11 -2.63 8.32 -30.18
C SER A 11 -3.86 9.07 -30.68
N THR A 12 -4.22 8.86 -31.94
CA THR A 12 -5.44 9.40 -32.52
C THR A 12 -6.67 8.63 -32.03
N ALA A 13 -7.82 9.31 -31.95
CA ALA A 13 -9.08 8.66 -31.63
C ALA A 13 -9.35 7.51 -32.62
N TYR A 14 -9.85 6.38 -32.10
CA TYR A 14 -10.15 5.16 -32.88
C TYR A 14 -8.95 4.46 -33.55
N HIS A 15 -7.70 4.85 -33.26
CA HIS A 15 -6.51 4.18 -33.79
C HIS A 15 -5.45 3.88 -32.71
N PRO A 16 -5.71 2.89 -31.84
CA PRO A 16 -4.84 2.59 -30.69
C PRO A 16 -3.64 1.71 -31.09
N GLN A 17 -2.84 2.13 -32.08
CA GLN A 17 -1.62 1.40 -32.45
C GLN A 17 -0.59 1.34 -31.31
N THR A 18 -0.61 2.32 -30.41
CA THR A 18 0.41 2.50 -29.36
C THR A 18 -0.04 2.07 -27.96
N GLY A 19 -1.33 1.78 -27.77
CA GLY A 19 -1.97 1.65 -26.45
C GLY A 19 -2.16 0.23 -25.94
N GLY A 20 -1.98 -0.81 -26.77
CA GLY A 20 -2.41 -2.18 -26.43
C GLY A 20 -1.82 -2.73 -25.13
N GLN A 21 -0.53 -2.51 -24.87
CA GLN A 21 0.10 -2.97 -23.63
C GLN A 21 -0.45 -2.25 -22.39
N VAL A 22 -0.76 -0.96 -22.51
CA VAL A 22 -1.38 -0.16 -21.45
C VAL A 22 -2.81 -0.64 -21.20
N GLU A 23 -3.58 -0.90 -22.26
CA GLU A 23 -4.94 -1.42 -22.15
C GLU A 23 -5.01 -2.77 -21.46
N VAL A 24 -4.16 -3.73 -21.85
CA VAL A 24 -4.11 -5.07 -21.25
C VAL A 24 -3.72 -4.97 -19.77
N SER A 25 -2.73 -4.15 -19.44
CA SER A 25 -2.29 -3.94 -18.06
C SER A 25 -3.39 -3.29 -17.21
N ASN A 26 -4.04 -2.25 -17.72
CA ASN A 26 -5.14 -1.57 -17.06
C ASN A 26 -6.34 -2.48 -16.85
N ARG A 27 -6.65 -3.35 -17.82
CA ARG A 27 -7.71 -4.37 -17.66
C ARG A 27 -7.39 -5.36 -16.55
N GLY A 28 -6.12 -5.76 -16.42
CA GLY A 28 -5.66 -6.61 -15.33
C GLY A 28 -5.81 -5.94 -13.96
N LEU A 29 -5.38 -4.69 -13.83
CA LEU A 29 -5.50 -3.93 -12.58
C LEU A 29 -6.95 -3.68 -12.18
N LYS A 30 -7.81 -3.30 -13.13
CA LYS A 30 -9.25 -3.12 -12.89
C LYS A 30 -9.90 -4.39 -12.35
N ARG A 31 -9.58 -5.57 -12.91
CA ARG A 31 -10.10 -6.85 -12.41
C ARG A 31 -9.67 -7.16 -10.97
N ILE A 32 -8.43 -6.81 -10.60
CA ILE A 32 -7.94 -7.00 -9.22
C ILE A 32 -8.70 -6.06 -8.27
N LEU A 33 -8.85 -4.80 -8.66
CA LEU A 33 -9.59 -3.80 -7.90
C LEU A 33 -11.06 -4.21 -7.72
N GLU A 34 -11.75 -4.58 -8.79
CA GLU A 34 -13.15 -5.05 -8.76
C GLU A 34 -13.34 -6.18 -7.74
N ARG A 35 -12.39 -7.13 -7.68
CA ARG A 35 -12.43 -8.23 -6.70
C ARG A 35 -12.16 -7.79 -5.27
N THR A 36 -11.28 -6.80 -5.08
CA THR A 36 -10.83 -6.36 -3.75
C THR A 36 -11.85 -5.41 -3.10
N ILE A 37 -12.53 -4.59 -3.90
CA ILE A 37 -13.47 -3.56 -3.46
C ILE A 37 -14.86 -4.15 -3.21
N GLY A 38 -15.21 -5.24 -3.91
CA GLY A 38 -16.50 -5.91 -3.77
C GLY A 38 -17.67 -4.96 -4.08
N GLN A 39 -18.59 -4.81 -3.12
CA GLN A 39 -19.79 -3.97 -3.28
C GLN A 39 -19.54 -2.47 -3.01
N ASN A 40 -18.55 -2.13 -2.18
CA ASN A 40 -18.34 -0.74 -1.76
C ASN A 40 -17.35 -0.01 -2.69
N ARG A 41 -17.85 0.50 -3.83
CA ARG A 41 -17.02 1.19 -4.83
C ARG A 41 -16.30 2.46 -4.36
N ALA A 42 -16.65 3.01 -3.20
CA ALA A 42 -16.07 4.25 -2.69
C ALA A 42 -14.64 4.07 -2.16
N SER A 43 -14.26 2.86 -1.72
CA SER A 43 -12.95 2.57 -1.10
C SER A 43 -11.86 2.14 -2.10
N TRP A 44 -12.04 2.48 -3.39
CA TRP A 44 -11.11 2.04 -4.43
C TRP A 44 -9.71 2.61 -4.28
N SER A 45 -9.59 3.85 -3.79
CA SER A 45 -8.30 4.51 -3.53
C SER A 45 -7.48 3.76 -2.50
N ASP A 46 -8.13 3.32 -1.42
CA ASP A 46 -7.49 2.66 -0.28
C ASP A 46 -6.99 1.27 -0.65
N LYS A 47 -7.62 0.64 -1.64
CA LYS A 47 -7.25 -0.67 -2.19
C LYS A 47 -6.33 -0.60 -3.40
N LEU A 48 -6.00 0.60 -3.89
CA LEU A 48 -5.17 0.78 -5.07
C LEU A 48 -3.75 0.24 -4.86
N GLU A 49 -3.15 0.54 -3.72
CA GLU A 49 -1.80 0.07 -3.38
C GLU A 49 -1.73 -1.46 -3.30
N ASP A 50 -2.72 -2.09 -2.66
CA ASP A 50 -2.82 -3.55 -2.58
C ASP A 50 -3.00 -4.19 -3.96
N ALA A 51 -3.83 -3.59 -4.81
CA ALA A 51 -4.06 -4.08 -6.16
C ALA A 51 -2.81 -3.93 -7.05
N LEU A 52 -2.08 -2.81 -6.94
CA LEU A 52 -0.81 -2.61 -7.63
C LEU A 52 0.25 -3.61 -7.15
N TRP A 53 0.29 -3.87 -5.85
CA TRP A 53 1.18 -4.88 -5.27
C TRP A 53 0.90 -6.27 -5.83
N ALA A 54 -0.35 -6.72 -5.78
CA ALA A 54 -0.76 -8.00 -6.34
C ALA A 54 -0.44 -8.09 -7.85
N PHE A 55 -0.63 -7.01 -8.61
CA PHE A 55 -0.30 -6.99 -10.04
C PHE A 55 1.21 -7.12 -10.30
N ARG A 56 2.05 -6.43 -9.52
CA ARG A 56 3.52 -6.43 -9.67
C ARG A 56 4.15 -7.75 -9.28
N THR A 57 3.57 -8.44 -8.29
CA THR A 57 4.09 -9.70 -7.74
C THR A 57 3.53 -10.94 -8.42
N ALA A 58 2.37 -10.83 -9.09
CA ALA A 58 1.82 -11.94 -9.85
C ALA A 58 2.68 -12.29 -11.09
N TYR A 59 2.90 -13.59 -11.30
CA TYR A 59 3.59 -14.09 -12.49
C TYR A 59 2.76 -13.80 -13.76
N LYS A 60 3.42 -13.33 -14.82
CA LYS A 60 2.80 -13.08 -16.12
C LYS A 60 3.38 -14.07 -17.13
N THR A 61 2.55 -15.02 -17.56
CA THR A 61 2.93 -16.02 -18.57
C THR A 61 3.53 -15.43 -19.85
N PRO A 62 2.99 -14.33 -20.43
CA PRO A 62 3.58 -13.75 -21.64
C PRO A 62 4.99 -13.18 -21.45
N ILE A 63 5.34 -12.80 -20.22
CA ILE A 63 6.64 -12.20 -19.88
C ILE A 63 7.60 -13.27 -19.30
N GLY A 64 7.06 -14.39 -18.81
CA GLY A 64 7.84 -15.45 -18.18
C GLY A 64 8.37 -15.09 -16.78
N CYS A 65 7.89 -13.99 -16.18
CA CYS A 65 8.28 -13.57 -14.84
C CYS A 65 7.23 -12.62 -14.21
N THR A 66 7.54 -12.11 -13.02
CA THR A 66 6.73 -11.07 -12.38
C THR A 66 7.16 -9.68 -12.88
N PRO A 67 6.23 -8.72 -13.05
CA PRO A 67 6.60 -7.35 -13.41
C PRO A 67 7.62 -6.72 -12.45
N TYR A 68 7.57 -7.08 -11.17
CA TYR A 68 8.57 -6.67 -10.17
C TYR A 68 9.99 -7.13 -10.55
N LYS A 69 10.14 -8.42 -10.91
CA LYS A 69 11.43 -8.98 -11.32
C LYS A 69 11.96 -8.32 -12.59
N LEU A 70 11.08 -7.92 -13.51
CA LEU A 70 11.46 -7.20 -14.72
C LEU A 70 12.08 -5.82 -14.42
N VAL A 71 11.55 -5.10 -13.42
CA VAL A 71 12.02 -3.75 -13.06
C VAL A 71 13.26 -3.78 -12.18
N TYR A 72 13.30 -4.65 -11.17
CA TYR A 72 14.36 -4.66 -10.15
C TYR A 72 15.40 -5.77 -10.34
N GLY A 73 15.23 -6.67 -11.31
CA GLY A 73 16.12 -7.80 -11.56
C GLY A 73 16.10 -8.90 -10.49
N LYS A 74 15.32 -8.74 -9.42
CA LYS A 74 15.22 -9.68 -8.28
C LYS A 74 13.78 -10.17 -8.07
N ALA A 75 13.64 -11.38 -7.55
CA ALA A 75 12.33 -11.86 -7.11
C ALA A 75 11.81 -10.98 -5.96
N CYS A 76 10.50 -10.76 -5.92
CA CYS A 76 9.89 -10.01 -4.85
C CYS A 76 9.85 -10.90 -3.59
N HIS A 77 10.60 -10.53 -2.55
CA HIS A 77 10.47 -11.17 -1.25
C HIS A 77 9.32 -10.49 -0.52
N LEU A 78 8.16 -11.16 -0.49
CA LEU A 78 6.92 -10.69 0.12
C LEU A 78 7.11 -10.09 1.53
N LEU A 79 8.14 -10.55 2.26
CA LEU A 79 8.51 -10.07 3.60
C LEU A 79 9.03 -8.63 3.61
N MET A 80 9.94 -8.24 2.73
CA MET A 80 10.69 -6.99 2.93
C MET A 80 9.83 -5.72 2.76
N GLU A 81 8.88 -5.71 1.84
CA GLU A 81 8.00 -4.54 1.66
C GLU A 81 6.89 -4.46 2.72
N LEU A 82 6.38 -5.61 3.18
CA LEU A 82 5.46 -5.65 4.32
C LEU A 82 6.18 -5.28 5.62
N GLU A 83 7.39 -5.78 5.83
CA GLU A 83 8.26 -5.42 6.95
C GLU A 83 8.62 -3.93 6.91
N HIS A 84 8.95 -3.38 5.74
CA HIS A 84 9.23 -1.95 5.61
C HIS A 84 7.98 -1.10 5.88
N LYS A 85 6.80 -1.51 5.40
CA LYS A 85 5.53 -0.82 5.72
C LYS A 85 5.18 -0.94 7.20
N ALA A 86 5.33 -2.12 7.81
CA ALA A 86 5.11 -2.34 9.24
C ALA A 86 6.12 -1.55 10.08
N TYR A 87 7.39 -1.51 9.65
CA TYR A 87 8.44 -0.70 10.24
C TYR A 87 8.11 0.79 10.13
N TRP A 88 7.64 1.28 8.98
CA TRP A 88 7.23 2.68 8.82
C TRP A 88 5.98 3.04 9.61
N ALA A 89 5.00 2.13 9.70
CA ALA A 89 3.82 2.31 10.54
C ALA A 89 4.22 2.37 12.02
N LEU A 90 5.08 1.44 12.47
CA LEU A 90 5.69 1.47 13.80
C LEU A 90 6.48 2.76 14.03
N LYS A 91 7.24 3.21 13.04
CA LYS A 91 8.01 4.45 13.13
C LYS A 91 7.07 5.66 13.23
N GLN A 92 5.97 5.69 12.48
CA GLN A 92 4.94 6.74 12.56
C GLN A 92 4.24 6.74 13.92
N THR A 93 3.82 5.59 14.45
CA THR A 93 3.23 5.50 15.80
C THR A 93 4.24 5.87 16.89
N ASN A 94 5.54 5.66 16.64
CA ASN A 94 6.62 6.06 17.54
C ASN A 94 7.10 7.51 17.32
N PHE A 95 6.60 8.25 16.31
CA PHE A 95 7.13 9.56 15.95
C PHE A 95 6.59 10.69 16.84
N ASP A 96 5.45 10.48 17.51
CA ASP A 96 4.98 11.39 18.56
C ASP A 96 5.41 10.86 19.93
N ILE A 97 6.72 10.86 20.18
CA ILE A 97 7.33 10.45 21.47
C ILE A 97 6.69 11.17 22.65
N THR A 98 6.27 12.43 22.47
CA THR A 98 5.58 13.26 23.45
C THR A 98 4.17 12.75 23.70
N VAL A 99 3.37 12.53 22.65
CA VAL A 99 1.97 12.03 22.80
C VAL A 99 1.95 10.60 23.32
N ALA A 100 2.86 9.74 22.85
CA ALA A 100 3.00 8.38 23.34
C ALA A 100 3.48 8.35 24.80
N GLY A 101 4.38 9.26 25.19
CA GLY A 101 4.82 9.46 26.57
C GLY A 101 3.68 9.92 27.48
N ASP A 102 2.90 10.91 27.04
CA ASP A 102 1.75 11.43 27.78
C ASP A 102 0.64 10.38 27.92
N HIS A 103 0.33 9.66 26.85
CA HIS A 103 -0.67 8.59 26.87
C HIS A 103 -0.27 7.45 27.82
N ARG A 104 1.00 7.04 27.79
CA ARG A 104 1.53 6.01 28.70
C ARG A 104 1.52 6.47 30.16
N LYS A 105 1.72 7.76 30.41
CA LYS A 105 1.66 8.36 31.75
C LYS A 105 0.22 8.35 32.30
N ILE A 106 -0.77 8.63 31.45
CA ILE A 106 -2.20 8.54 31.81
C ILE A 106 -2.58 7.09 32.16
N GLN A 107 -2.21 6.11 31.30
CA GLN A 107 -2.50 4.69 31.56
C GLN A 107 -1.88 4.18 32.86
N LEU A 108 -0.68 4.65 33.21
CA LEU A 108 -0.02 4.28 34.47
C LEU A 108 -0.71 4.89 35.70
N ASN A 109 -1.23 6.12 35.60
CA ASN A 109 -1.99 6.74 36.68
C ASN A 109 -3.32 6.03 36.93
N GLU A 110 -4.08 5.70 35.87
CA GLU A 110 -5.33 4.94 35.98
C GLU A 110 -5.11 3.57 36.66
N LEU A 111 -4.02 2.88 36.31
CA LEU A 111 -3.65 1.59 36.93
C LEU A 111 -3.33 1.74 38.42
N ASN A 112 -2.70 2.86 38.80
CA ASN A 112 -2.37 3.13 40.19
C ASN A 112 -3.63 3.45 41.01
N GLU A 113 -4.55 4.24 40.46
CA GLU A 113 -5.84 4.53 41.09
C GLU A 113 -6.69 3.27 41.30
N LEU A 114 -6.74 2.37 40.31
CA LEU A 114 -7.44 1.09 40.45
C LEU A 114 -6.82 0.21 41.55
N ARG A 115 -5.49 0.24 41.69
CA ARG A 115 -4.80 -0.49 42.77
C ARG A 115 -5.13 0.11 44.13
N ASP A 116 -5.11 1.43 44.25
CA ASP A 116 -5.39 2.12 45.51
C ASP A 116 -6.86 1.92 45.92
N GLN A 117 -7.80 1.95 44.97
CA GLN A 117 -9.20 1.56 45.20
C GLN A 117 -9.34 0.10 45.66
N ALA A 118 -8.56 -0.83 45.11
CA ALA A 118 -8.58 -2.22 45.55
C ALA A 118 -8.03 -2.40 46.98
N TYR A 119 -7.05 -1.58 47.38
CA TYR A 119 -6.53 -1.56 48.76
C TYR A 119 -7.52 -0.97 49.77
N GLU A 120 -8.21 0.12 49.42
CA GLU A 120 -9.20 0.78 50.29
C GLU A 120 -10.50 -0.02 50.45
N ASN A 121 -10.81 -0.91 49.49
CA ASN A 121 -11.99 -1.77 49.53
C ASN A 121 -11.72 -3.17 50.12
N SER A 122 -10.52 -3.40 50.68
CA SER A 122 -10.15 -4.63 51.41
C SER A 122 -10.25 -4.44 52.92
#